data_AF-F8NNR3-F1
#
_entry.id   AF-F8NNR3-F1
#
_cell.length_a   1.000
_cell.length_b   1.000
_cell.length_c   1.000
_cell.angle_alpha   90.00
_cell.angle_beta   90.00
_cell.angle_gamma   90.00
#
_symmetry.space_group_name_H-M   'P 1'
#
loop_
_entity.id
_entity.type
_entity.pdbx_description
1 polymer ?
#
loop_
_entity_poly.entity_id
_entity_poly.type
_entity_poly.pdbx_seq_one_letter_code
_entity_poly.pdbx_strand_id
1 'polypeptide(L)'
;MMASFMSYFGGKRDPKKTARDAIVDLRQQLQMIEKKEEYLQKKIDEELKKARANAVSNKAAATAALRRKKASETELDRLAGTRLQLELQVNSLESANLNAETMAAMKRASDALQTIHGNMTMDKVDATMARINEQRELANEIAEAISNPMSSGDVDEEELKDELADLEQDELNKRLMGAEHVPLHQPAGAVAVDEPRRQVAVEDDEEAQLRELQAALTM
;
A
#
# COMPACT_ATOMS: atom_id res chain seq x y z
N MET A 1 -52.65 -30.06 -23.77
CA MET A 1 -51.33 -30.53 -23.33
C MET A 1 -50.36 -29.35 -23.36
N MET A 2 -49.86 -29.03 -22.17
CA MET A 2 -48.64 -28.29 -21.80
C MET A 2 -48.09 -27.16 -22.68
N ALA A 3 -48.30 -25.94 -22.20
CA ALA A 3 -47.32 -24.87 -22.30
C ALA A 3 -46.08 -25.22 -21.45
N SER A 4 -44.92 -25.38 -22.08
CA SER A 4 -43.63 -25.60 -21.39
C SER A 4 -42.42 -25.22 -22.25
N PHE A 5 -42.44 -24.02 -22.87
CA PHE A 5 -41.27 -23.53 -23.61
C PHE A 5 -40.86 -22.07 -23.29
N MET A 6 -41.51 -21.41 -22.32
CA MET A 6 -41.27 -19.97 -22.05
C MET A 6 -40.49 -19.67 -20.76
N SER A 7 -39.79 -20.64 -20.15
CA SER A 7 -39.12 -20.44 -18.85
C SER A 7 -37.60 -20.66 -18.87
N TYR A 8 -36.92 -20.43 -20.00
CA TYR A 8 -35.45 -20.57 -20.08
C TYR A 8 -34.66 -19.24 -20.16
N PHE A 9 -35.33 -18.09 -20.31
CA PHE A 9 -34.65 -16.79 -20.39
C PHE A 9 -35.35 -15.77 -19.50
N GLY A 10 -34.87 -15.51 -18.28
CA GLY A 10 -35.49 -14.46 -17.46
C GLY A 10 -34.98 -14.19 -16.04
N GLY A 11 -34.05 -14.97 -15.50
CA GLY A 11 -33.47 -14.65 -14.20
C GLY A 11 -32.26 -13.73 -14.34
N LYS A 12 -32.41 -12.40 -14.20
CA LYS A 12 -31.26 -11.51 -13.98
C LYS A 12 -30.61 -11.90 -12.65
N ARG A 13 -29.62 -12.81 -12.70
CA ARG A 13 -28.76 -13.10 -11.54
C ARG A 13 -27.99 -11.84 -11.21
N ASP A 14 -27.96 -11.49 -9.93
CA ASP A 14 -27.15 -10.39 -9.44
C ASP A 14 -25.68 -10.66 -9.83
N PRO A 15 -25.05 -9.79 -10.65
CA PRO A 15 -23.68 -9.97 -11.10
C PRO A 15 -22.70 -10.02 -9.92
N LYS A 16 -22.99 -9.35 -8.79
CA LYS A 16 -22.17 -9.43 -7.58
C LYS A 16 -22.25 -10.80 -6.92
N LYS A 17 -23.46 -11.36 -6.86
CA LYS A 17 -23.66 -12.72 -6.33
C LYS A 17 -22.95 -13.75 -7.23
N THR A 18 -23.02 -13.54 -8.54
CA THR A 18 -22.36 -14.41 -9.53
C THR A 18 -20.83 -14.33 -9.44
N ALA A 19 -20.26 -13.14 -9.21
CA ALA A 19 -18.82 -12.97 -9.02
C ALA A 19 -18.32 -13.64 -7.72
N ARG A 20 -19.06 -13.49 -6.61
CA ARG A 20 -18.72 -14.12 -5.32
C ARG A 20 -18.78 -15.65 -5.41
N ASP A 21 -19.84 -16.19 -6.02
CA ASP A 21 -19.99 -17.63 -6.23
C ASP A 21 -18.83 -18.16 -7.10
N ALA A 22 -18.47 -17.46 -8.18
CA ALA A 22 -17.33 -17.83 -9.03
C ALA A 22 -15.99 -17.82 -8.28
N ILE A 23 -15.75 -16.83 -7.40
CA ILE A 23 -14.54 -16.79 -6.56
C ILE A 23 -14.49 -18.00 -5.62
N VAL A 24 -15.62 -18.38 -5.02
CA VAL A 24 -15.70 -19.57 -4.15
C VAL A 24 -15.38 -20.84 -4.93
N ASP A 25 -15.98 -21.01 -6.11
CA ASP A 25 -15.74 -22.18 -6.96
C ASP A 25 -14.27 -22.28 -7.41
N LEU A 26 -13.68 -21.16 -7.82
CA LEU A 26 -12.25 -21.09 -8.20
C LEU A 26 -11.34 -21.45 -7.03
N ARG A 27 -11.64 -20.99 -5.81
CA ARG A 27 -10.88 -21.33 -4.60
C ARG A 27 -11.03 -22.80 -4.22
N GLN A 28 -12.20 -23.39 -4.38
CA GLN A 28 -12.40 -24.83 -4.18
C GLN A 28 -11.57 -25.63 -5.20
N GLN A 29 -11.55 -25.20 -6.46
CA GLN A 29 -10.74 -25.83 -7.49
C GLN A 29 -9.23 -25.73 -7.19
N LEU A 30 -8.77 -24.58 -6.68
CA LEU A 30 -7.38 -24.40 -6.23
C LEU A 30 -7.03 -25.40 -5.12
N GLN A 31 -7.87 -25.55 -4.10
CA GLN A 31 -7.64 -26.54 -3.03
C GLN A 31 -7.57 -27.99 -3.56
N MET A 32 -8.38 -28.32 -4.57
CA MET A 32 -8.34 -29.63 -5.21
C MET A 32 -7.05 -29.84 -6.00
N ILE A 33 -6.55 -28.79 -6.66
CA ILE A 33 -5.27 -28.83 -7.37
C ILE A 33 -4.13 -29.00 -6.38
N GLU A 34 -4.08 -28.25 -5.28
CA GLU A 34 -3.04 -28.38 -4.24
C GLU A 34 -2.97 -29.81 -3.69
N LYS A 35 -4.12 -30.40 -3.33
CA LYS A 35 -4.18 -31.80 -2.89
C LYS A 35 -3.67 -32.78 -3.95
N LYS A 36 -3.92 -32.50 -5.22
CA LYS A 36 -3.45 -33.33 -6.34
C LYS A 36 -1.95 -33.16 -6.56
N GLU A 37 -1.42 -31.94 -6.43
CA GLU A 37 0.02 -31.65 -6.46
C GLU A 37 0.75 -32.43 -5.35
N GLU A 38 0.25 -32.39 -4.11
CA GLU A 38 0.80 -33.17 -2.99
C GLU A 38 0.80 -34.67 -3.26
N TYR A 39 -0.29 -35.19 -3.81
CA TYR A 39 -0.39 -36.61 -4.18
C TYR A 39 0.64 -36.98 -5.26
N LEU A 40 0.77 -36.15 -6.31
CA LEU A 40 1.74 -36.38 -7.37
C LEU A 40 3.17 -36.30 -6.86
N GLN A 41 3.47 -35.39 -5.93
CA GLN A 41 4.79 -35.30 -5.30
C GLN A 41 5.13 -36.59 -4.54
N LYS A 42 4.22 -37.09 -3.71
CA LYS A 42 4.40 -38.38 -3.01
C LYS A 42 4.63 -39.53 -4.00
N LYS A 43 3.86 -39.57 -5.08
CA LYS A 43 4.00 -40.58 -6.14
C LYS A 43 5.35 -40.51 -6.86
N ILE A 44 5.86 -39.30 -7.11
CA ILE A 44 7.20 -39.06 -7.67
C ILE A 44 8.27 -39.65 -6.75
N ASP A 45 8.16 -39.39 -5.45
CA ASP A 45 9.12 -39.88 -4.45
C ASP A 45 9.08 -41.42 -4.34
N GLU A 46 7.89 -42.02 -4.37
CA GLU A 46 7.72 -43.47 -4.38
C GLU A 46 8.34 -44.13 -5.61
N GLU A 47 8.07 -43.61 -6.81
CA GLU A 47 8.65 -44.14 -8.05
C GLU A 47 10.17 -43.93 -8.09
N LEU A 48 10.68 -42.83 -7.54
CA LEU A 48 12.11 -42.62 -7.38
C LEU A 48 12.73 -43.65 -6.44
N LYS A 49 12.08 -43.96 -5.32
CA LYS A 49 12.52 -45.00 -4.38
C LYS A 49 12.55 -46.38 -5.05
N LYS A 50 11.51 -46.73 -5.82
CA LYS A 50 11.45 -47.99 -6.59
C LYS A 50 12.56 -48.05 -7.65
N ALA A 51 12.82 -46.94 -8.35
CA ALA A 51 13.89 -46.86 -9.32
C ALA A 51 15.27 -47.10 -8.68
N ARG A 52 15.55 -46.45 -7.54
CA ARG A 52 16.81 -46.62 -6.78
C ARG A 52 16.98 -48.07 -6.28
N ALA A 53 15.93 -48.67 -5.73
CA ALA A 53 15.98 -50.05 -5.22
C ALA A 53 16.27 -51.10 -6.31
N ASN A 54 15.89 -50.82 -7.57
CA ASN A 54 16.07 -51.74 -8.70
C ASN A 54 17.23 -51.35 -9.63
N ALA A 55 17.97 -50.28 -9.33
CA ALA A 55 18.94 -49.68 -10.25
C ALA A 55 20.05 -50.65 -10.68
N VAL A 56 20.52 -51.51 -9.77
CA VAL A 56 21.59 -52.49 -10.01
C VAL A 56 21.05 -53.89 -10.31
N SER A 57 19.95 -54.27 -9.65
CA SER A 57 19.41 -55.64 -9.69
C SER A 57 18.44 -55.87 -10.87
N ASN A 58 17.65 -54.87 -11.26
CA ASN A 58 16.63 -55.00 -12.29
C ASN A 58 16.44 -53.69 -13.07
N LYS A 59 17.30 -53.52 -14.08
CA LYS A 59 17.32 -52.33 -14.94
C LYS A 59 15.99 -52.06 -15.65
N ALA A 60 15.24 -53.10 -16.02
CA ALA A 60 13.93 -52.96 -16.67
C ALA A 60 12.90 -52.36 -15.71
N ALA A 61 12.82 -52.86 -14.47
CA ALA A 61 11.94 -52.33 -13.43
C ALA A 61 12.31 -50.88 -13.05
N ALA A 62 13.62 -50.58 -12.93
CA ALA A 62 14.08 -49.23 -12.65
C ALA A 62 13.69 -48.24 -13.77
N THR A 63 13.86 -48.64 -15.03
CA THR A 63 13.49 -47.81 -16.19
C THR A 63 11.98 -47.56 -16.26
N ALA A 64 11.17 -48.57 -15.95
CA ALA A 64 9.71 -48.43 -15.89
C ALA A 64 9.27 -47.45 -14.80
N ALA A 65 9.90 -47.52 -13.60
CA ALA A 65 9.64 -46.58 -12.51
C ALA A 65 10.04 -45.14 -12.88
N LEU A 66 11.20 -44.94 -13.52
CA LEU A 66 11.63 -43.62 -14.02
C LEU A 66 10.66 -43.04 -15.06
N ARG A 67 10.10 -43.86 -15.96
CA ARG A 67 9.06 -43.40 -16.91
C ARG A 67 7.80 -42.93 -16.20
N ARG A 68 7.34 -43.67 -15.19
CA ARG A 68 6.17 -43.27 -14.38
C ARG A 68 6.43 -41.99 -13.59
N LYS A 69 7.61 -41.88 -12.98
CA LYS A 69 8.07 -40.65 -12.33
C LYS A 69 7.98 -39.46 -13.29
N LYS A 70 8.56 -39.59 -14.49
CA LYS A 70 8.59 -38.49 -15.47
C LYS A 70 7.19 -38.09 -15.95
N ALA A 71 6.27 -39.05 -16.09
CA ALA A 71 4.88 -38.77 -16.41
C ALA A 71 4.20 -37.96 -15.29
N SER A 72 4.43 -38.33 -14.02
CA SER A 72 3.91 -37.58 -12.86
C SER A 72 4.52 -36.18 -12.72
N GLU A 73 5.82 -36.02 -13.01
CA GLU A 73 6.46 -34.69 -13.07
C GLU A 73 5.82 -33.80 -14.13
N THR A 74 5.57 -34.36 -15.32
CA THR A 74 4.93 -33.61 -16.42
C THR A 74 3.50 -33.19 -16.04
N GLU A 75 2.76 -34.06 -15.34
CA GLU A 75 1.44 -33.71 -14.84
C GLU A 75 1.50 -32.63 -13.75
N LEU A 76 2.49 -32.69 -12.86
CA LEU A 76 2.72 -31.69 -11.81
C LEU A 76 3.01 -30.32 -12.41
N ASP A 77 3.91 -30.24 -13.41
CA ASP A 77 4.22 -29.00 -14.12
C ASP A 77 2.97 -28.39 -14.79
N ARG A 78 2.11 -29.24 -15.37
CA ARG A 78 0.84 -28.80 -15.97
C ARG A 78 -0.13 -28.25 -14.92
N LEU A 79 -0.20 -28.87 -13.74
CA LEU A 79 -1.02 -28.40 -12.64
C LEU A 79 -0.52 -27.06 -12.09
N ALA A 80 0.80 -26.88 -11.94
CA ALA A 80 1.37 -25.62 -11.49
C ALA A 80 1.00 -24.46 -12.42
N GLY A 81 1.05 -24.67 -13.74
CA GLY A 81 0.59 -23.67 -14.72
C GLY A 81 -0.92 -23.39 -14.63
N THR A 82 -1.73 -24.43 -14.43
CA THR A 82 -3.19 -24.30 -14.25
C THR A 82 -3.52 -23.53 -12.96
N ARG A 83 -2.80 -23.82 -11.87
CA ARG A 83 -2.94 -23.15 -10.57
C ARG A 83 -2.65 -21.66 -10.70
N LEU A 84 -1.52 -21.29 -11.29
CA LEU A 84 -1.16 -19.88 -11.53
C LEU A 84 -2.26 -19.17 -12.34
N GLN A 85 -2.80 -19.82 -13.37
CA GLN A 85 -3.87 -19.25 -14.18
C GLN A 85 -5.15 -19.01 -13.36
N LEU A 86 -5.52 -19.92 -12.45
CA LEU A 86 -6.68 -19.76 -11.57
C LEU A 86 -6.45 -18.68 -10.52
N GLU A 87 -5.26 -18.59 -9.92
CA GLU A 87 -4.90 -17.52 -8.97
C GLU A 87 -5.01 -16.14 -9.63
N LEU A 88 -4.51 -15.99 -10.87
CA LEU A 88 -4.67 -14.76 -11.65
C LEU A 88 -6.15 -14.42 -11.90
N GLN A 89 -7.00 -15.41 -12.18
CA GLN A 89 -8.43 -15.19 -12.38
C GLN A 89 -9.14 -14.76 -11.10
N VAL A 90 -8.80 -15.36 -9.95
CA VAL A 90 -9.33 -14.95 -8.63
C VAL A 90 -8.98 -13.49 -8.37
N ASN A 91 -7.71 -13.11 -8.51
CA ASN A 91 -7.25 -11.74 -8.31
C ASN A 91 -7.95 -10.74 -9.25
N SER A 92 -8.15 -11.13 -10.51
CA SER A 92 -8.88 -10.32 -11.49
C SER A 92 -10.34 -10.12 -11.11
N LEU A 93 -11.03 -11.17 -10.62
CA LEU A 93 -12.42 -11.09 -10.20
C LEU A 93 -12.58 -10.24 -8.93
N GLU A 94 -11.68 -10.39 -7.97
CA GLU A 94 -11.66 -9.58 -6.75
C GLU A 94 -11.44 -8.10 -7.07
N SER A 95 -10.47 -7.80 -7.94
CA SER A 95 -10.21 -6.43 -8.42
C SER A 95 -11.42 -5.86 -9.16
N ALA A 96 -12.07 -6.66 -10.01
CA ALA A 96 -13.28 -6.23 -10.72
C ALA A 96 -14.43 -5.94 -9.74
N ASN A 97 -14.61 -6.75 -8.69
CA ASN A 97 -15.64 -6.52 -7.67
C ASN A 97 -15.36 -5.23 -6.87
N LEU A 98 -14.11 -4.99 -6.48
CA LEU A 98 -13.69 -3.74 -5.83
C LEU A 98 -14.00 -2.53 -6.72
N ASN A 99 -13.59 -2.59 -8.00
CA ASN A 99 -13.84 -1.52 -8.95
C ASN A 99 -15.35 -1.24 -9.14
N ALA A 100 -16.17 -2.29 -9.21
CA ALA A 100 -17.62 -2.16 -9.29
C ALA A 100 -18.22 -1.52 -8.03
N GLU A 101 -17.69 -1.81 -6.85
CA GLU A 101 -18.10 -1.18 -5.59
C GLU A 101 -17.70 0.29 -5.52
N THR A 102 -16.48 0.64 -5.92
CA THR A 102 -16.00 2.02 -6.04
C THR A 102 -16.88 2.82 -7.00
N MET A 103 -17.15 2.29 -8.19
CA MET A 103 -18.03 2.94 -9.17
C MET A 103 -19.45 3.15 -8.62
N ALA A 104 -19.98 2.17 -7.87
CA ALA A 104 -21.28 2.32 -7.22
C ALA A 104 -21.27 3.40 -6.12
N ALA A 105 -20.18 3.53 -5.37
CA ALA A 105 -20.02 4.58 -4.37
C ALA A 105 -19.91 5.97 -5.02
N MET A 106 -19.10 6.09 -6.09
CA MET A 106 -18.99 7.32 -6.88
C MET A 106 -20.33 7.74 -7.47
N LYS A 107 -21.12 6.78 -7.99
CA LYS A 107 -22.47 7.07 -8.47
C LYS A 107 -23.36 7.66 -7.36
N ARG A 108 -23.40 7.03 -6.18
CA ARG A 108 -24.17 7.55 -5.05
C ARG A 108 -23.70 8.95 -4.62
N ALA A 109 -22.39 9.20 -4.62
CA ALA A 109 -21.84 10.52 -4.33
C ALA A 109 -22.27 11.55 -5.38
N SER A 110 -22.21 11.20 -6.67
CA SER A 110 -22.69 12.04 -7.76
C SER A 110 -24.19 12.35 -7.64
N ASP A 111 -25.01 11.35 -7.33
CA ASP A 111 -26.46 11.52 -7.13
C ASP A 111 -26.75 12.45 -5.94
N ALA A 112 -25.98 12.32 -4.84
CA ALA A 112 -26.07 13.21 -3.68
C ALA A 112 -25.65 14.65 -4.02
N LEU A 113 -24.54 14.82 -4.75
CA LEU A 113 -24.11 16.13 -5.25
C LEU A 113 -25.15 16.75 -6.17
N GLN A 114 -25.74 15.97 -7.08
CA GLN A 114 -26.82 16.44 -7.95
C GLN A 114 -28.06 16.85 -7.14
N THR A 115 -28.33 16.21 -6.00
CA THR A 115 -29.45 16.61 -5.13
C THR A 115 -29.14 17.92 -4.38
N ILE A 116 -27.92 18.06 -3.85
CA ILE A 116 -27.44 19.27 -3.16
C ILE A 116 -27.44 20.46 -4.12
N HIS A 117 -26.88 20.30 -5.31
CA HIS A 117 -26.74 21.36 -6.31
C HIS A 117 -27.95 21.50 -7.23
N GLY A 118 -28.78 20.47 -7.38
CA GLY A 118 -29.95 20.48 -8.27
C GLY A 118 -31.05 21.44 -7.82
N ASN A 119 -31.10 21.75 -6.52
CA ASN A 119 -31.96 22.82 -5.98
C ASN A 119 -31.34 24.22 -6.12
N MET A 120 -30.04 24.29 -6.46
CA MET A 120 -29.21 25.47 -6.60
C MET A 120 -28.98 25.74 -8.09
N THR A 121 -30.06 26.01 -8.83
CA THR A 121 -29.97 26.40 -10.25
C THR A 121 -29.22 27.73 -10.38
N MET A 122 -28.50 27.95 -11.50
CA MET A 122 -27.82 29.22 -11.80
C MET A 122 -28.73 30.43 -11.53
N ASP A 123 -30.00 30.34 -11.97
CA ASP A 123 -31.01 31.38 -11.75
C ASP A 123 -31.27 31.69 -10.26
N LYS A 124 -31.24 30.69 -9.38
CA LYS A 124 -31.41 30.89 -7.92
C LYS A 124 -30.15 31.44 -7.29
N VAL A 125 -28.97 31.06 -7.78
CA VAL A 125 -27.70 31.65 -7.34
C VAL A 125 -27.68 33.12 -7.72
N ASP A 126 -28.02 33.46 -8.97
CA ASP A 126 -28.08 34.85 -9.46
C ASP A 126 -29.12 35.68 -8.68
N ALA A 127 -30.31 35.13 -8.42
CA ALA A 127 -31.32 35.79 -7.59
C ALA A 127 -30.87 35.99 -6.13
N THR A 128 -30.09 35.05 -5.58
CA THR A 128 -29.55 35.17 -4.22
C THR A 128 -28.43 36.20 -4.16
N MET A 129 -27.54 36.22 -5.16
CA MET A 129 -26.48 37.23 -5.28
C MET A 129 -27.04 38.63 -5.51
N ALA A 130 -28.11 38.77 -6.30
CA ALA A 130 -28.83 40.03 -6.45
C ALA A 130 -29.40 40.52 -5.11
N ARG A 131 -30.06 39.63 -4.34
CA ARG A 131 -30.54 39.94 -2.99
C ARG A 131 -29.42 40.31 -2.01
N ILE A 132 -28.28 39.63 -2.07
CA ILE A 132 -27.11 39.94 -1.23
C ILE A 132 -26.59 41.35 -1.57
N ASN A 133 -26.49 41.69 -2.86
CA ASN A 133 -26.07 43.02 -3.27
C ASN A 133 -27.07 44.10 -2.84
N GLU A 134 -28.37 43.86 -3.00
CA GLU A 134 -29.44 44.75 -2.49
C GLU A 134 -29.34 44.94 -0.97
N GLN A 135 -29.12 43.86 -0.20
CA GLN A 135 -28.96 43.94 1.25
C GLN A 135 -27.66 44.64 1.65
N ARG A 136 -26.59 44.51 0.86
CA ARG A 136 -25.32 45.20 1.09
C ARG A 136 -25.43 46.69 0.79
N GLU A 137 -26.15 47.06 -0.28
CA GLU A 137 -26.49 48.45 -0.61
C GLU A 137 -27.36 49.06 0.49
N LEU A 138 -28.40 48.36 0.93
CA LEU A 138 -29.23 48.79 2.07
C LEU A 138 -28.42 48.95 3.36
N ALA A 139 -27.52 48.02 3.66
CA ALA A 139 -26.66 48.11 4.84
C ALA A 139 -25.70 49.31 4.76
N ASN A 140 -25.18 49.62 3.58
CA ASN A 140 -24.35 50.81 3.35
C ASN A 140 -25.16 52.09 3.46
N GLU A 141 -26.38 52.12 2.92
CA GLU A 141 -27.28 53.28 2.99
C GLU A 141 -27.73 53.53 4.44
N ILE A 142 -27.97 52.48 5.22
CA ILE A 142 -28.21 52.55 6.67
C ILE A 142 -26.95 53.05 7.39
N ALA A 143 -25.78 52.51 7.07
CA ALA A 143 -24.52 52.96 7.67
C ALA A 143 -24.25 54.44 7.38
N GLU A 144 -24.49 54.89 6.14
CA GLU A 144 -24.32 56.27 5.71
C GLU A 144 -25.34 57.20 6.40
N ALA A 145 -26.61 56.79 6.47
CA ALA A 145 -27.68 57.52 7.15
C ALA A 145 -27.52 57.57 8.68
N ILE A 146 -26.91 56.55 9.28
CA ILE A 146 -26.55 56.53 10.71
C ILE A 146 -25.27 57.35 10.96
N SER A 147 -24.32 57.34 10.01
CA SER A 147 -23.03 58.00 10.16
C SER A 147 -23.07 59.53 10.05
N ASN A 148 -24.22 60.14 9.71
CA ASN A 148 -24.30 61.60 9.69
C ASN A 148 -25.70 62.09 10.11
N PRO A 149 -25.89 62.64 11.33
CA PRO A 149 -25.01 63.66 11.92
C PRO A 149 -24.64 63.43 13.39
N MET A 150 -23.41 63.82 13.70
CA MET A 150 -22.75 63.94 15.01
C MET A 150 -22.08 62.68 15.56
N SER A 151 -20.76 62.85 15.74
CA SER A 151 -19.88 62.20 16.71
C SER A 151 -19.07 61.03 16.16
N SER A 152 -17.81 61.26 15.79
CA SER A 152 -16.62 61.32 16.67
C SER A 152 -16.00 59.94 16.82
N GLY A 153 -14.73 59.85 16.46
CA GLY A 153 -13.83 58.77 16.85
C GLY A 153 -12.91 58.33 15.73
N ASP A 154 -12.11 59.25 15.20
CA ASP A 154 -10.86 58.82 14.56
C ASP A 154 -10.07 58.04 15.63
N VAL A 155 -9.68 56.83 15.28
CA VAL A 155 -8.86 55.97 16.14
C VAL A 155 -7.53 56.69 16.37
N ASP A 156 -7.13 56.84 17.64
CA ASP A 156 -5.88 57.53 17.97
C ASP A 156 -4.68 56.65 17.56
N GLU A 157 -4.00 57.05 16.50
CA GLU A 157 -2.84 56.33 15.97
C GLU A 157 -1.66 56.28 16.95
N GLU A 158 -1.63 57.12 18.00
CA GLU A 158 -0.60 57.04 19.06
C GLU A 158 -0.87 55.88 20.01
N GLU A 159 -2.12 55.63 20.41
CA GLU A 159 -2.49 54.50 21.28
C GLU A 159 -2.13 53.15 20.62
N LEU A 160 -2.34 53.05 19.31
CA LEU A 160 -1.98 51.85 18.53
C LEU A 160 -0.47 51.65 18.38
N LYS A 161 0.33 52.72 18.36
CA LYS A 161 1.79 52.62 18.28
C LYS A 161 2.40 52.18 19.61
N ASP A 162 1.84 52.68 20.71
CA ASP A 162 2.27 52.29 22.06
C ASP A 162 1.94 50.81 22.31
N GLU A 163 0.74 50.36 21.94
CA GLU A 163 0.35 48.94 22.04
C GLU A 163 1.24 48.04 21.15
N LEU A 164 1.64 48.52 19.97
CA LEU A 164 2.57 47.80 19.10
C LEU A 164 3.97 47.69 19.71
N ALA A 165 4.47 48.75 20.33
CA ALA A 165 5.80 48.76 20.96
C ALA A 165 5.88 47.77 22.14
N ASP A 166 4.83 47.70 22.94
CA ASP A 166 4.75 46.74 24.06
C ASP A 166 4.79 45.28 23.56
N LEU A 167 4.09 44.98 22.46
CA LEU A 167 4.09 43.66 21.84
C LEU A 167 5.47 43.26 21.29
N GLU A 168 6.20 44.19 20.67
CA GLU A 168 7.54 43.93 20.13
C GLU A 168 8.55 43.58 21.23
N GLN A 169 8.48 44.30 22.36
CA GLN A 169 9.37 44.08 23.50
C GLN A 169 9.13 42.71 24.16
N ASP A 170 7.87 42.30 24.28
CA ASP A 170 7.48 40.99 24.79
C ASP A 170 7.99 39.83 23.93
N GLU A 171 8.00 39.99 22.59
CA GLU A 171 8.52 38.97 21.68
C GLU A 171 10.04 38.86 21.74
N LEU A 172 10.74 40.00 21.85
CA LEU A 172 12.20 40.04 21.94
C LEU A 172 12.71 39.36 23.23
N ASN A 173 12.02 39.61 24.35
CA ASN A 173 12.34 38.98 25.63
C ASN A 173 12.21 37.45 25.56
N LYS A 174 11.17 36.92 24.90
CA LYS A 174 10.99 35.47 24.70
C LYS A 174 12.12 34.84 23.90
N ARG A 175 12.63 35.53 22.87
CA ARG A 175 13.74 35.03 22.04
C ARG A 175 15.06 34.98 22.80
N LEU A 176 15.31 35.97 23.66
CA LEU A 176 16.55 36.03 24.47
C LEU A 176 16.62 34.97 25.56
N MET A 177 15.49 34.59 26.18
CA MET A 177 15.46 33.51 27.18
C MET A 177 15.73 32.10 26.60
N GLY A 178 15.74 31.93 25.28
CA GLY A 178 15.94 30.64 24.61
C GLY A 178 17.40 30.27 24.29
N ALA A 179 18.37 31.16 24.56
CA ALA A 179 19.77 30.97 24.18
C ALA A 179 20.69 30.84 25.42
N GLU A 180 20.61 29.71 26.13
CA GLU A 180 21.54 29.39 27.23
C GLU A 180 22.20 28.01 27.09
N HIS A 181 23.53 28.02 27.26
CA HIS A 181 24.47 26.92 27.51
C HIS A 181 25.00 26.03 26.35
N VAL A 182 26.24 26.31 25.93
CA VAL A 182 27.12 25.37 25.18
C VAL A 182 28.10 24.70 26.17
N PRO A 183 28.14 23.36 26.29
CA PRO A 183 29.07 22.66 27.20
C PRO A 183 30.51 22.55 26.66
N LEU A 184 31.49 22.79 27.53
CA LEU A 184 32.93 22.65 27.28
C LEU A 184 33.35 21.17 27.15
N HIS A 185 34.15 20.84 26.12
CA HIS A 185 34.68 19.50 25.84
C HIS A 185 35.90 19.13 26.71
N GLN A 186 36.02 17.85 27.08
CA GLN A 186 37.25 17.27 27.66
C GLN A 186 37.49 15.85 27.10
N PRO A 187 38.66 15.54 26.49
CA PRO A 187 38.91 14.25 25.85
C PRO A 187 39.46 13.17 26.81
N ALA A 188 39.14 11.90 26.53
CA ALA A 188 39.45 10.72 27.36
C ALA A 188 40.92 10.24 27.26
N GLY A 189 41.50 9.88 28.40
CA GLY A 189 42.83 9.26 28.56
C GLY A 189 42.82 7.72 28.50
N ALA A 190 44.02 7.15 28.36
CA ALA A 190 44.29 5.81 27.84
C ALA A 190 44.61 4.70 28.89
N VAL A 191 44.44 3.43 28.44
CA VAL A 191 45.06 2.11 28.80
C VAL A 191 44.97 1.44 30.20
N ALA A 192 44.56 0.16 30.20
CA ALA A 192 45.21 -1.07 30.76
C ALA A 192 44.18 -2.25 30.82
N VAL A 193 44.13 -3.23 29.91
CA VAL A 193 44.81 -4.57 29.82
C VAL A 193 44.83 -5.45 31.08
N ASP A 194 44.22 -6.66 31.02
CA ASP A 194 44.81 -7.93 31.51
C ASP A 194 44.18 -9.21 30.86
N GLU A 195 45.01 -10.25 30.68
CA GLU A 195 45.03 -11.41 29.74
C GLU A 195 44.31 -12.73 30.19
N PRO A 196 44.51 -13.97 29.61
CA PRO A 196 44.99 -14.45 28.27
C PRO A 196 44.15 -15.61 27.64
N ARG A 197 44.22 -15.83 26.30
CA ARG A 197 44.35 -17.20 25.71
C ARG A 197 44.67 -17.26 24.19
N ARG A 198 45.77 -17.97 23.90
CA ARG A 198 46.07 -18.79 22.69
C ARG A 198 46.47 -18.07 21.39
N GLN A 199 47.78 -17.91 21.23
CA GLN A 199 48.46 -17.61 19.95
C GLN A 199 48.89 -18.92 19.29
N VAL A 200 48.25 -19.33 18.18
CA VAL A 200 48.85 -20.16 17.09
C VAL A 200 47.93 -20.00 15.87
N ALA A 201 48.19 -19.04 14.95
CA ALA A 201 47.59 -19.00 13.59
C ALA A 201 47.95 -17.75 12.75
N VAL A 202 48.57 -16.69 13.31
CA VAL A 202 48.66 -15.39 12.60
C VAL A 202 49.96 -15.20 11.81
N GLU A 203 51.06 -15.90 12.16
CA GLU A 203 52.37 -15.70 11.51
C GLU A 203 52.40 -16.21 10.04
N ASP A 204 51.62 -17.23 9.69
CA ASP A 204 51.54 -17.76 8.32
C ASP A 204 50.83 -16.79 7.34
N ASP A 205 49.94 -15.93 7.86
CA ASP A 205 49.12 -15.02 7.04
C ASP A 205 49.90 -13.74 6.69
N GLU A 206 50.73 -13.25 7.61
CA GLU A 206 51.58 -12.07 7.38
C GLU A 206 52.69 -12.33 6.36
N GLU A 207 53.29 -13.53 6.37
CA GLU A 207 54.32 -13.91 5.39
C GLU A 207 53.76 -14.07 3.96
N ALA A 208 52.52 -14.55 3.85
CA ALA A 208 51.83 -14.65 2.57
C ALA A 208 51.50 -13.25 1.99
N GLN A 209 51.01 -12.34 2.84
CA GLN A 209 50.67 -10.97 2.45
C GLN A 209 51.91 -10.15 2.05
N LEU A 210 53.05 -10.35 2.73
CA LEU A 210 54.34 -9.74 2.36
C LEU A 210 54.82 -10.18 0.97
N ARG A 211 54.66 -11.47 0.63
CA ARG A 211 55.00 -12.00 -0.70
C ARG A 211 54.11 -11.44 -1.80
N GLU A 212 52.82 -11.26 -1.53
CA GLU A 212 51.86 -10.69 -2.49
C GLU A 212 52.16 -9.20 -2.78
N LEU A 213 52.48 -8.42 -1.75
CA LEU A 213 52.90 -7.01 -1.88
C LEU A 213 54.20 -6.86 -2.71
N GLN A 214 55.17 -7.76 -2.55
CA GLN A 214 56.41 -7.74 -3.33
C GLN A 214 56.19 -8.12 -4.80
N ALA A 215 55.25 -9.03 -5.09
CA ALA A 215 54.90 -9.41 -6.44
C ALA A 215 54.12 -8.31 -7.19
N ALA A 216 53.26 -7.55 -6.49
CA ALA A 216 52.50 -6.44 -7.09
C ALA A 216 53.34 -5.21 -7.45
N LEU A 217 54.54 -5.05 -6.86
CA LEU A 217 55.47 -3.95 -7.16
C LEU A 217 56.45 -4.26 -8.29
N THR A 218 56.47 -5.49 -8.81
CA THR A 218 57.43 -5.96 -9.82
C THR A 218 56.79 -6.34 -11.17
N MET A 219 55.49 -6.06 -11.34
CA MET A 219 54.75 -6.05 -12.63
C MET A 219 54.18 -4.66 -12.90
#